data_AF-D3MU88-F1
#
_entry.id   AF-D3MU88-F1
#
_cell.length_a   1.000
_cell.length_b   1.000
_cell.length_c   1.000
_cell.angle_alpha   90.00
_cell.angle_beta   90.00
_cell.angle_gamma   90.00
#
_symmetry.space_group_name_H-M   'P 1'
#
loop_
_entity.id
_entity.type
_entity.pdbx_description
1 polymer ?
#
loop_
_entity_poly.entity_id
_entity_poly.type
_entity_poly.pdbx_seq_one_letter_code
_entity_poly.pdbx_strand_id
1 'polypeptide(L)' 'MSALANIYVYLIRQGKRTIEQVPEFLRKEVEELLKTE' A
#
# COMPACT_ATOMS: atom_id res chain seq x y z
N MET A 1 -12.80 -0.59 -1.38
CA MET A 1 -11.50 -0.46 -0.70
C MET A 1 -11.07 -1.83 -0.24
N SER A 2 -9.98 -2.35 -0.80
CA SER A 2 -9.42 -3.62 -0.35
C SER A 2 -8.83 -3.46 1.05
N ALA A 3 -9.33 -4.23 2.03
CA ALA A 3 -8.77 -4.23 3.39
C ALA A 3 -7.26 -4.52 3.39
N LEU A 4 -6.79 -5.30 2.42
CA LEU A 4 -5.38 -5.63 2.22
C LEU A 4 -4.55 -4.43 1.74
N ALA A 5 -5.08 -3.58 0.86
CA ALA A 5 -4.40 -2.37 0.41
C ALA A 5 -4.13 -1.43 1.59
N ASN A 6 -5.12 -1.21 2.45
CA ASN A 6 -4.98 -0.39 3.65
C ASN A 6 -3.91 -0.95 4.62
N ILE A 7 -3.83 -2.27 4.78
CA ILE A 7 -2.79 -2.91 5.59
C ILE A 7 -1.41 -2.64 4.99
N TYR A 8 -1.25 -2.79 3.67
CA TYR A 8 0.02 -2.50 3.02
C TYR A 8 0.42 -1.03 3.12
N VAL A 9 -0.52 -0.10 2.89
CA VAL A 9 -0.31 1.35 3.09
C VAL A 9 0.15 1.62 4.52
N TYR A 10 -0.53 1.05 5.52
CA TYR A 10 -0.16 1.19 6.92
C TYR A 10 1.25 0.65 7.21
N LEU A 11 1.58 -0.55 6.70
CA LEU A 11 2.91 -1.15 6.88
C LEU A 11 4.01 -0.34 6.18
N ILE A 12 3.72 0.25 5.02
CA ILE A 12 4.64 1.12 4.28
C ILE A 12 4.88 2.42 5.06
N ARG A 13 3.82 3.06 5.58
CA ARG A 13 3.93 4.26 6.43
C ARG A 13 4.73 4.02 7.70
N GLN A 14 4.66 2.80 8.26
CA GLN A 14 5.44 2.39 9.43
C GLN A 14 6.89 2.00 9.09
N GLY A 15 7.30 2.05 7.82
CA GLY A 15 8.64 1.66 7.36
C GLY A 15 8.92 0.15 7.47
N LYS A 16 7.88 -0.66 7.72
CA LYS A 16 8.00 -2.13 7.87
C LYS A 16 7.96 -2.86 6.53
N ARG A 17 7.44 -2.22 5.49
CA ARG A 17 7.37 -2.74 4.12
C ARG A 17 7.63 -1.64 3.10
N THR A 18 8.00 -2.04 1.88
CA THR A 18 8.13 -1.13 0.73
C THR A 18 7.07 -1.44 -0.33
N ILE A 19 6.84 -0.50 -1.25
CA ILE A 19 5.90 -0.67 -2.37
C ILE A 19 6.26 -1.86 -3.27
N GLU A 20 7.54 -2.22 -3.32
CA GLU A 20 8.04 -3.36 -4.09
C GLU A 20 7.53 -4.70 -3.56
N GLN A 21 7.29 -4.79 -2.24
CA GLN A 21 6.74 -5.96 -1.56
C GLN A 21 5.20 -6.06 -1.68
N VAL A 22 4.56 -5.08 -2.30
CA VAL A 22 3.14 -5.10 -2.61
C VAL A 22 2.92 -5.92 -3.88
N PRO A 23 1.98 -6.88 -3.88
CA PRO A 23 1.60 -7.60 -5.07
C PRO A 23 1.18 -6.65 -6.20
N GLU A 24 1.52 -7.00 -7.43
CA GLU A 24 1.33 -6.11 -8.60
C GLU A 24 -0.11 -5.64 -8.79
N PHE A 25 -1.09 -6.53 -8.53
CA PHE A 25 -2.51 -6.22 -8.60
C PHE A 25 -3.00 -5.21 -7.55
N LEU A 26 -2.25 -5.03 -6.45
CA LEU A 26 -2.54 -4.08 -5.37
C LEU A 26 -1.66 -2.83 -5.41
N ARG A 27 -0.53 -2.84 -6.14
CA ARG A 27 0.38 -1.69 -6.20
C ARG A 27 -0.35 -0.41 -6.60
N LYS A 28 -1.20 -0.50 -7.61
CA LYS A 28 -1.95 0.67 -8.10
C LYS A 28 -2.88 1.26 -7.03
N GLU A 29 -3.62 0.41 -6.32
CA GLU A 29 -4.51 0.84 -5.22
C GLU A 29 -3.69 1.41 -4.05
N VAL A 30 -2.57 0.78 -3.69
CA VAL A 30 -1.68 1.26 -2.60
C VAL A 30 -0.99 2.58 -2.96
N GLU A 31 -0.55 2.78 -4.20
CA GLU A 31 0.04 4.04 -4.66
C GLU A 31 -0.97 5.18 -4.67
N GLU A 32 -2.21 4.93 -5.11
CA GLU A 32 -3.29 5.93 -5.08
C GLU A 32 -3.60 6.33 -3.63
N LEU A 33 -3.64 5.37 -2.70
CA LEU A 33 -3.86 5.62 -1.26
C LEU A 33 -2.68 6.34 -0.58
N LEU A 34 -1.44 6.11 -1.05
CA LEU A 34 -0.26 6.82 -0.55
C LEU A 34 -0.18 8.26 -1.06
N LYS A 35 -0.76 8.58 -2.22
CA LYS A 35 -0.78 9.93 -2.81
C LYS A 35 -1.96 10.79 -2.38
N THR A 36 -3.01 10.18 -1.83
CA THR A 36 -4.28 10.86 -1.47
C THR A 36 -4.25 11.51 -0.08
N GLU A 37 -3.17 11.36 0.68
CA GLU A 37 -2.87 12.14 1.90
C GLU A 37 -1.70 13.09 1.66
#